data_AF-A0A1E3HUK4-F1
#
_entry.id   AF-A0A1E3HUK4-F1
#
_cell.length_a   1.000
_cell.length_b   1.000
_cell.length_c   1.000
_cell.angle_alpha   90.00
_cell.angle_beta   90.00
_cell.angle_gamma   90.00
#
_symmetry.space_group_name_H-M   'P 1'
#
loop_
_entity.id
_entity.type
_entity.pdbx_description
1 polymer ?
#
loop_
_entity_poly.entity_id
_entity_poly.type
_entity_poly.pdbx_seq_one_letter_code
_entity_poly.pdbx_strand_id
1 'polypeptide(L)'
;MSTTSGHEVPLMSNTSNQSDAGGEMAGKVKEYTLNTNTIYYSVGNVHFITSDNVLFPFDLDRLAKVSSVFRDLRNIPQPSGKEIGAPISGQTILEKLNELSLNEREDISRHTDAVIIFPECNAKALQPWLNLVSLSGAHGLNLNISCEECEMLYTLMDKYGCDESLYECLRCQIKFMTGEKEWEMFIMASHGNDRVLGSRVLQSMSNNAFFAGGFASRLERLSDSWALAVYHAVFNKDINWELTVEYQVLCHQLPRYPPVGPSKYINFDSWKDDLLATFFADV
;
A
#
# COMPACT_ATOMS: atom_id res chain seq x y z
N MET A 1 -0.01 85.26 -1.92
CA MET A 1 0.31 85.44 -0.48
C MET A 1 -0.81 84.82 0.33
N SER A 2 -0.41 84.08 1.37
CA SER A 2 -1.21 83.52 2.46
C SER A 2 -2.00 82.21 2.24
N THR A 3 -1.46 81.23 2.96
CA THR A 3 -1.77 79.83 3.31
C THR A 3 -3.06 79.59 4.08
N THR A 4 -3.59 78.36 3.98
CA THR A 4 -4.01 77.43 5.08
C THR A 4 -4.52 76.13 4.42
N SER A 5 -3.83 74.98 4.47
CA SER A 5 -3.72 73.98 5.57
C SER A 5 -5.09 73.46 6.06
N GLY A 6 -5.37 72.18 5.78
CA GLY A 6 -6.48 71.41 6.33
C GLY A 6 -6.21 69.92 6.17
N HIS A 7 -5.86 69.26 7.27
CA HIS A 7 -5.77 67.80 7.43
C HIS A 7 -7.17 67.18 7.48
N GLU A 8 -7.36 66.05 6.81
CA GLU A 8 -8.42 65.09 7.15
C GLU A 8 -7.81 63.68 7.28
N VAL A 9 -8.10 63.04 8.42
CA VAL A 9 -7.83 61.64 8.75
C VAL A 9 -9.20 60.94 8.84
N PRO A 10 -9.34 59.67 8.40
CA PRO A 10 -10.60 59.11 7.95
C PRO A 10 -11.36 58.37 9.06
N LEU A 11 -12.68 58.21 8.89
CA LEU A 11 -13.46 57.27 9.69
C LEU A 11 -14.55 56.59 8.86
N MET A 12 -14.63 55.28 9.10
CA MET A 12 -15.41 54.25 8.42
C MET A 12 -16.93 54.44 8.56
N SER A 13 -17.69 53.96 7.57
CA SER A 13 -18.55 52.76 7.68
C SER A 13 -19.64 52.75 6.60
N ASN A 14 -19.77 51.65 5.84
CA ASN A 14 -20.98 50.82 5.77
C ASN A 14 -20.85 49.75 4.67
N THR A 15 -21.00 48.51 5.11
CA THR A 15 -21.19 47.27 4.34
C THR A 15 -22.60 47.17 3.76
N SER A 16 -22.80 46.17 2.86
CA SER A 16 -24.08 45.58 2.38
C SER A 16 -24.45 46.03 0.94
N ASN A 17 -24.63 45.22 -0.11
CA ASN A 17 -24.88 43.77 -0.30
C ASN A 17 -24.42 43.29 -1.70
N GLN A 18 -24.22 41.97 -1.83
CA GLN A 18 -24.44 41.05 -2.97
C GLN A 18 -24.49 41.64 -4.40
N SER A 19 -23.82 41.12 -5.42
CA SER A 19 -23.49 39.72 -5.74
C SER A 19 -22.49 39.74 -6.90
N ASP A 20 -21.52 38.84 -6.92
CA ASP A 20 -21.32 38.02 -8.12
C ASP A 20 -20.50 36.78 -7.81
N ALA A 21 -21.07 35.67 -8.24
CA ALA A 21 -20.49 34.35 -8.25
C ALA A 21 -19.39 34.27 -9.33
N GLY A 22 -18.47 33.33 -9.16
CA GLY A 22 -17.63 32.86 -10.26
C GLY A 22 -16.19 33.36 -10.22
N GLY A 23 -15.50 33.19 -9.09
CA GLY A 23 -14.05 33.25 -9.05
C GLY A 23 -13.46 31.91 -9.47
N GLU A 24 -12.87 31.88 -10.66
CA GLU A 24 -12.05 30.82 -11.24
C GLU A 24 -11.22 30.05 -10.20
N MET A 25 -11.48 28.75 -10.05
CA MET A 25 -10.40 27.81 -9.74
C MET A 25 -9.87 27.30 -11.07
N ALA A 26 -9.01 28.10 -11.71
CA ALA A 26 -8.16 27.60 -12.79
C ALA A 26 -7.30 26.47 -12.21
N GLY A 27 -7.73 25.23 -12.47
CA GLY A 27 -6.96 24.04 -12.11
C GLY A 27 -5.56 24.15 -12.70
N LYS A 28 -4.54 23.86 -11.90
CA LYS A 28 -3.16 23.78 -12.40
C LYS A 28 -3.13 22.87 -13.63
N VAL A 29 -2.39 23.29 -14.66
CA VAL A 29 -2.18 22.51 -15.89
C VAL A 29 -1.75 21.09 -15.49
N LYS A 30 -2.54 20.07 -15.88
CA LYS A 30 -2.12 18.67 -15.76
C LYS A 30 -1.02 18.42 -16.78
N GLU A 31 0.21 18.35 -16.28
CA GLU A 31 1.38 17.93 -17.04
C GLU A 31 1.57 16.43 -16.88
N TYR A 32 1.60 15.72 -18.00
CA TYR A 32 1.82 14.28 -18.03
C TYR A 32 3.31 14.00 -18.22
N THR A 33 3.80 12.95 -17.57
CA THR A 33 5.18 12.46 -17.76
C THR A 33 5.17 10.98 -18.11
N LEU A 34 6.17 10.51 -18.85
CA LEU A 34 6.31 9.10 -19.20
C LEU A 34 7.28 8.43 -18.24
N ASN A 35 6.87 7.33 -17.60
CA ASN A 35 7.81 6.52 -16.84
C ASN A 35 8.63 5.63 -17.78
N THR A 36 9.85 6.08 -18.09
CA THR A 36 10.83 5.31 -18.88
C THR A 36 11.84 4.56 -18.01
N ASN A 37 11.67 4.54 -16.68
CA ASN A 37 12.69 4.03 -15.75
C ASN A 37 12.84 2.50 -15.80
N THR A 38 12.04 1.79 -16.60
CA THR A 38 12.24 0.36 -16.86
C THR A 38 12.06 0.04 -18.34
N ILE A 39 12.81 -0.95 -18.82
CA ILE A 39 12.70 -1.47 -20.19
C ILE A 39 11.32 -2.09 -20.49
N TYR A 40 10.55 -2.41 -19.44
CA TYR A 40 9.26 -3.06 -19.55
C TYR A 40 8.13 -2.13 -20.02
N TYR A 41 8.36 -0.81 -20.03
CA TYR A 41 7.32 0.20 -20.27
C TYR A 41 7.50 1.00 -21.56
N SER A 42 8.30 0.51 -22.51
CA SER A 42 8.56 1.26 -23.75
C SER A 42 7.37 1.27 -24.72
N VAL A 43 6.58 0.20 -24.74
CA VAL A 43 5.45 0.00 -25.63
C VAL A 43 4.37 -0.79 -24.90
N GLY A 44 3.11 -0.43 -25.11
CA GLY A 44 1.96 -1.12 -24.51
C GLY A 44 0.70 -1.02 -25.38
N ASN A 45 -0.19 -1.98 -25.22
CA ASN A 45 -1.55 -1.91 -25.78
C ASN A 45 -2.57 -1.35 -24.77
N VAL A 46 -2.15 -1.20 -23.50
CA VAL A 46 -2.83 -0.42 -22.47
C VAL A 46 -1.86 0.56 -21.83
N HIS A 47 -2.40 1.66 -21.30
CA HIS A 47 -1.62 2.76 -20.73
C HIS A 47 -2.24 3.19 -19.42
N PHE A 48 -1.52 2.98 -18.33
CA PHE A 48 -1.97 3.46 -17.03
C PHE A 48 -1.61 4.93 -16.85
N ILE A 49 -2.54 5.72 -16.32
CA ILE A 49 -2.27 7.09 -15.87
C ILE A 49 -2.51 7.15 -14.38
N THR A 50 -1.46 7.45 -13.61
CA THR A 50 -1.52 7.57 -12.15
C THR A 50 -2.05 8.92 -11.70
N SER A 51 -2.35 9.05 -10.41
CA SER A 51 -2.86 10.29 -9.80
C SER A 51 -1.89 11.48 -9.89
N ASP A 52 -0.59 11.20 -9.98
CA ASP A 52 0.48 12.15 -10.24
C ASP A 52 0.79 12.34 -11.74
N ASN A 53 -0.16 11.96 -12.62
CA ASN A 53 -0.12 12.14 -14.08
C ASN A 53 1.06 11.42 -14.77
N VAL A 54 1.53 10.30 -14.21
CA VAL A 54 2.58 9.50 -14.82
C VAL A 54 1.97 8.40 -15.67
N LEU A 55 2.45 8.29 -16.91
CA LEU A 55 2.03 7.31 -17.89
C LEU A 55 2.90 6.05 -17.81
N PHE A 56 2.25 4.89 -17.76
CA PHE A 56 2.89 3.57 -17.85
C PHE A 56 2.28 2.77 -19.00
N PRO A 57 2.96 2.67 -20.15
CA PRO A 57 2.62 1.71 -21.18
C PRO A 57 2.82 0.29 -20.65
N PHE A 58 1.85 -0.59 -20.92
CA PHE A 58 1.92 -1.98 -20.48
C PHE A 58 1.23 -2.95 -21.44
N ASP A 59 1.61 -4.21 -21.31
CA ASP A 59 1.07 -5.32 -22.10
C ASP A 59 -0.12 -5.97 -21.37
N LEU A 60 -1.31 -5.79 -21.94
CA LEU A 60 -2.55 -6.38 -21.46
C LEU A 60 -2.53 -7.91 -21.46
N ASP A 61 -1.80 -8.55 -22.36
CA ASP A 61 -1.69 -10.01 -22.37
C ASP A 61 -0.92 -10.52 -21.15
N ARG A 62 0.04 -9.75 -20.63
CA ARG A 62 0.72 -10.07 -19.36
C ARG A 62 -0.21 -9.89 -18.17
N LEU A 63 -0.99 -8.81 -18.15
CA LEU A 63 -1.97 -8.58 -17.10
C LEU A 63 -3.05 -9.66 -17.06
N ALA A 64 -3.62 -10.01 -18.23
CA ALA A 64 -4.68 -11.00 -18.36
C ALA A 64 -4.27 -12.42 -17.93
N LYS A 65 -2.96 -12.73 -17.94
CA LYS A 65 -2.44 -14.00 -17.42
C LYS A 65 -2.63 -14.10 -15.91
N VAL A 66 -2.36 -13.02 -15.18
CA VAL A 66 -2.27 -13.01 -13.71
C VAL A 66 -3.43 -12.28 -13.04
N SER A 67 -4.37 -11.72 -13.80
CA SER A 67 -5.53 -10.99 -13.29
C SER A 67 -6.80 -11.35 -14.05
N SER A 68 -7.84 -11.67 -13.29
CA SER A 68 -9.19 -11.89 -13.80
C SER A 68 -9.79 -10.63 -14.41
N VAL A 69 -9.65 -9.48 -13.75
CA VAL A 69 -10.16 -8.18 -14.23
C VAL A 69 -9.62 -7.85 -15.62
N PHE A 70 -8.31 -7.97 -15.82
CA PHE A 70 -7.70 -7.67 -17.13
C PHE A 70 -7.97 -8.75 -18.18
N ARG A 71 -8.21 -9.99 -17.76
CA ARG A 71 -8.68 -11.07 -18.65
C ARG A 71 -10.07 -10.80 -19.16
N ASP A 72 -10.96 -10.33 -18.30
CA ASP A 72 -12.32 -9.95 -18.68
C ASP A 72 -12.29 -8.71 -19.56
N LEU A 73 -11.50 -7.69 -19.20
CA LEU A 73 -11.30 -6.48 -19.99
C LEU A 73 -10.84 -6.81 -21.42
N ARG A 74 -9.94 -7.78 -21.58
CA ARG A 74 -9.49 -8.26 -22.89
C ARG A 74 -10.63 -8.77 -23.77
N ASN A 75 -11.67 -9.34 -23.17
CA ASN A 75 -12.80 -9.96 -23.87
C ASN A 75 -13.96 -8.98 -24.12
N ILE A 76 -13.93 -7.76 -23.56
CA ILE A 76 -14.97 -6.75 -23.77
C ILE A 76 -14.82 -6.16 -25.18
N PRO A 77 -15.87 -6.18 -26.02
CA PRO A 77 -15.86 -5.49 -27.31
C PRO A 77 -15.68 -3.98 -27.08
N GLN A 78 -14.68 -3.37 -27.73
CA GLN A 78 -14.47 -1.94 -27.62
C GLN A 78 -15.60 -1.15 -28.31
N PRO A 79 -15.98 0.04 -27.79
CA PRO A 79 -17.05 0.87 -28.36
C PRO A 79 -16.85 1.21 -29.84
N SER A 80 -15.60 1.28 -30.30
CA SER A 80 -15.22 1.57 -31.68
C SER A 80 -15.25 0.34 -32.61
N GLY A 81 -15.60 -0.86 -32.08
CA GLY A 81 -15.52 -2.13 -32.80
C GLY A 81 -14.09 -2.56 -33.14
N LYS A 82 -13.09 -1.86 -32.62
CA LYS A 82 -11.67 -2.18 -32.81
C LYS A 82 -11.23 -3.21 -31.78
N GLU A 83 -10.44 -4.18 -32.20
CA GLU A 83 -9.67 -4.99 -31.25
C GLU A 83 -8.76 -4.06 -30.43
N ILE A 84 -8.36 -4.51 -29.23
CA ILE A 84 -7.28 -3.84 -28.47
C ILE A 84 -6.12 -3.62 -29.43
N GLY A 85 -5.78 -2.34 -29.62
CA GLY A 85 -4.91 -1.91 -30.70
C GLY A 85 -3.51 -2.51 -30.62
N ALA A 86 -2.80 -2.45 -31.74
CA ALA A 86 -1.38 -2.79 -31.77
C ALA A 86 -0.63 -2.00 -30.68
N PRO A 87 0.39 -2.60 -30.02
CA PRO A 87 1.17 -1.91 -29.02
C PRO A 87 1.74 -0.59 -29.57
N ILE A 88 1.52 0.52 -28.86
CA ILE A 88 2.01 1.85 -29.21
C ILE A 88 2.98 2.34 -28.14
N SER A 89 3.88 3.26 -28.52
CA SER A 89 4.83 3.81 -27.57
C SER A 89 4.13 4.76 -26.60
N GLY A 90 4.61 4.79 -25.35
CA GLY A 90 4.14 5.77 -24.37
C GLY A 90 4.39 7.22 -24.81
N GLN A 91 5.46 7.46 -25.58
CA GLN A 91 5.78 8.78 -26.11
C GLN A 91 4.70 9.28 -27.08
N THR A 92 4.20 8.39 -27.94
CA THR A 92 3.12 8.70 -28.88
C THR A 92 1.83 9.06 -28.15
N ILE A 93 1.52 8.38 -27.03
CA ILE A 93 0.38 8.74 -26.19
C ILE A 93 0.63 10.07 -25.48
N LEU A 94 1.82 10.27 -24.92
CA LEU A 94 2.18 11.50 -24.24
C LEU A 94 2.06 12.74 -25.14
N GLU A 95 2.53 12.64 -26.38
CA GLU A 95 2.38 13.69 -27.40
C GLU A 95 0.92 14.01 -27.67
N LYS A 96 0.08 12.98 -27.91
CA LYS A 96 -1.37 13.16 -28.09
C LYS A 96 -2.03 13.83 -26.88
N LEU A 97 -1.70 13.40 -25.66
CA LEU A 97 -2.23 14.00 -24.44
C LEU A 97 -1.80 15.46 -24.29
N ASN A 98 -0.59 15.80 -24.73
CA ASN A 98 -0.08 17.16 -24.69
C ASN A 98 -0.70 18.06 -25.78
N GLU A 99 -1.20 17.50 -26.89
CA GLU A 99 -1.94 18.25 -27.92
C GLU A 99 -3.38 18.59 -27.51
N LEU A 100 -3.96 17.88 -26.54
CA LEU A 100 -5.31 18.15 -26.05
C LEU A 100 -5.40 19.49 -25.32
N SER A 101 -6.53 20.21 -25.53
CA SER A 101 -6.85 21.40 -24.75
C SER A 101 -7.07 21.07 -23.28
N LEU A 102 -6.98 22.07 -22.39
CA LEU A 102 -7.10 21.87 -20.94
C LEU A 102 -8.40 21.15 -20.54
N ASN A 103 -9.51 21.49 -21.19
CA ASN A 103 -10.81 20.88 -20.92
C ASN A 103 -10.90 19.42 -21.42
N GLU A 104 -10.17 19.08 -22.48
CA GLU A 104 -10.12 17.73 -23.04
C GLU A 104 -9.21 16.80 -22.21
N ARG A 105 -8.19 17.34 -21.57
CA ARG A 105 -7.30 16.59 -20.66
C ARG A 105 -7.99 16.11 -19.39
N GLU A 106 -9.17 16.61 -19.05
CA GLU A 106 -9.95 16.12 -17.91
C GLU A 106 -10.67 14.81 -18.22
N ASP A 107 -11.01 14.53 -19.49
CA ASP A 107 -11.70 13.31 -19.92
C ASP A 107 -10.92 12.57 -21.02
N ILE A 108 -9.68 12.18 -20.67
CA ILE A 108 -8.76 11.45 -21.55
C ILE A 108 -9.39 10.17 -22.13
N SER A 109 -10.33 9.56 -21.40
CA SER A 109 -11.02 8.34 -21.81
C SER A 109 -11.74 8.48 -23.17
N ARG A 110 -12.12 9.70 -23.57
CA ARG A 110 -12.75 9.98 -24.87
C ARG A 110 -11.77 10.07 -26.03
N HIS A 111 -10.48 10.21 -25.74
CA HIS A 111 -9.45 10.48 -26.74
C HIS A 111 -8.56 9.26 -27.02
N THR A 112 -8.70 8.19 -26.24
CA THR A 112 -7.93 6.96 -26.40
C THR A 112 -8.61 5.76 -25.76
N ASP A 113 -8.87 4.73 -26.58
CA ASP A 113 -9.48 3.46 -26.19
C ASP A 113 -8.54 2.58 -25.33
N ALA A 114 -7.29 3.01 -25.12
CA ALA A 114 -6.21 2.23 -24.51
C ALA A 114 -5.71 2.79 -23.17
N VAL A 115 -6.40 3.77 -22.57
CA VAL A 115 -6.00 4.36 -21.28
C VAL A 115 -6.84 3.82 -20.14
N ILE A 116 -6.15 3.43 -19.06
CA ILE A 116 -6.75 3.05 -17.79
C ILE A 116 -6.30 4.05 -16.73
N ILE A 117 -7.24 4.83 -16.20
CA ILE A 117 -6.94 5.87 -15.22
C ILE A 117 -6.94 5.24 -13.82
N PHE A 118 -5.87 5.48 -13.06
CA PHE A 118 -5.66 5.04 -11.68
C PHE A 118 -5.63 6.25 -10.74
N PRO A 119 -6.77 6.88 -10.46
CA PRO A 119 -6.81 8.09 -9.65
C PRO A 119 -6.42 7.85 -8.18
N GLU A 120 -6.51 6.62 -7.69
CA GLU A 120 -6.16 6.23 -6.33
C GLU A 120 -4.68 5.91 -6.10
N CYS A 121 -3.89 5.78 -7.18
CA CYS A 121 -2.52 5.26 -7.09
C CYS A 121 -1.54 6.22 -7.78
N ASN A 122 -0.44 6.55 -7.09
CA ASN A 122 0.65 7.31 -7.67
C ASN A 122 1.68 6.39 -8.36
N ALA A 123 2.63 6.96 -9.10
CA ALA A 123 3.67 6.22 -9.80
C ALA A 123 4.50 5.32 -8.88
N LYS A 124 4.80 5.79 -7.67
CA LYS A 124 5.60 5.07 -6.67
C LYS A 124 4.93 3.77 -6.24
N ALA A 125 3.60 3.76 -6.14
CA ALA A 125 2.81 2.59 -5.76
C ALA A 125 2.54 1.64 -6.96
N LEU A 126 2.27 2.19 -8.15
CA LEU A 126 1.94 1.37 -9.32
C LEU A 126 3.17 0.63 -9.89
N GLN A 127 4.33 1.26 -9.86
CA GLN A 127 5.54 0.73 -10.49
C GLN A 127 5.98 -0.64 -9.93
N PRO A 128 6.06 -0.87 -8.61
CA PRO A 128 6.39 -2.19 -8.06
C PRO A 128 5.38 -3.28 -8.47
N TRP A 129 4.09 -2.94 -8.59
CA TRP A 129 3.06 -3.88 -9.01
C TRP A 129 3.23 -4.29 -10.48
N LEU A 130 3.42 -3.32 -11.38
CA LEU A 130 3.68 -3.59 -12.80
C LEU A 130 4.99 -4.34 -13.02
N ASN A 131 6.02 -4.07 -12.19
CA ASN A 131 7.24 -4.86 -12.21
C ASN A 131 6.97 -6.32 -11.81
N LEU A 132 6.20 -6.55 -10.76
CA LEU A 132 5.84 -7.90 -10.32
C LEU A 132 5.12 -8.68 -11.43
N VAL A 133 4.15 -8.06 -12.11
CA VAL A 133 3.44 -8.65 -13.27
C VAL A 133 4.41 -8.94 -14.41
N SER A 134 5.31 -7.99 -14.72
CA SER A 134 6.27 -8.12 -15.81
C SER A 134 7.20 -9.31 -15.63
N LEU A 135 7.50 -9.66 -14.39
CA LEU A 135 8.46 -10.69 -14.06
C LEU A 135 7.91 -12.10 -14.25
N SER A 136 6.59 -12.30 -14.31
CA SER A 136 5.98 -13.63 -14.56
C SER A 136 6.61 -14.76 -13.72
N GLY A 137 7.00 -14.48 -12.47
CA GLY A 137 7.67 -15.44 -11.59
C GLY A 137 9.20 -15.50 -11.66
N ALA A 138 9.87 -14.60 -12.40
CA ALA A 138 11.33 -14.48 -12.36
C ALA A 138 11.79 -14.03 -10.96
N HIS A 139 12.25 -14.99 -10.17
CA HIS A 139 12.83 -14.77 -8.86
C HIS A 139 14.10 -13.91 -8.99
N GLY A 140 14.29 -12.94 -8.08
CA GLY A 140 15.60 -12.31 -7.88
C GLY A 140 15.85 -10.95 -8.52
N LEU A 141 14.83 -10.22 -8.99
CA LEU A 141 14.98 -8.77 -9.10
C LEU A 141 14.73 -8.15 -7.73
N ASN A 142 15.73 -7.45 -7.19
CA ASN A 142 15.62 -6.63 -5.98
C ASN A 142 14.55 -5.54 -6.14
N LEU A 143 13.27 -5.92 -6.12
CA LEU A 143 12.21 -4.99 -5.75
C LEU A 143 12.54 -4.59 -4.32
N ASN A 144 12.88 -3.33 -4.10
CA ASN A 144 13.10 -2.83 -2.75
C ASN A 144 11.74 -2.29 -2.27
N ILE A 145 10.98 -3.14 -1.57
CA ILE A 145 9.60 -2.87 -1.15
C ILE A 145 9.61 -2.62 0.37
N SER A 146 9.11 -1.46 0.80
CA SER A 146 8.87 -1.17 2.22
C SER A 146 7.61 -1.87 2.75
N CYS A 147 7.35 -1.83 4.06
CA CYS A 147 6.11 -2.40 4.62
C CYS A 147 4.86 -1.68 4.09
N GLU A 148 4.91 -0.36 3.98
CA GLU A 148 3.82 0.47 3.44
C GLU A 148 3.59 0.19 1.94
N GLU A 149 4.67 -0.04 1.19
CA GLU A 149 4.58 -0.44 -0.22
C GLU A 149 4.01 -1.85 -0.37
N CYS A 150 4.27 -2.76 0.57
CA CYS A 150 3.66 -4.08 0.62
C CYS A 150 2.14 -4.00 0.78
N GLU A 151 1.63 -3.24 1.75
CA GLU A 151 0.18 -3.05 1.96
C GLU A 151 -0.51 -2.56 0.68
N MET A 152 0.09 -1.57 0.02
CA MET A 152 -0.42 -1.04 -1.24
C MET A 152 -0.40 -2.08 -2.38
N LEU A 153 0.65 -2.91 -2.45
CA LEU A 153 0.74 -3.99 -3.42
C LEU A 153 -0.38 -5.02 -3.25
N TYR A 154 -0.62 -5.47 -2.01
CA TYR A 154 -1.73 -6.39 -1.73
C TYR A 154 -3.08 -5.77 -2.07
N THR A 155 -3.28 -4.48 -1.77
CA THR A 155 -4.49 -3.75 -2.13
C THR A 155 -4.73 -3.72 -3.64
N LEU A 156 -3.68 -3.45 -4.43
CA LEU A 156 -3.77 -3.47 -5.89
C LEU A 156 -4.05 -4.89 -6.41
N MET A 157 -3.40 -5.90 -5.84
CA MET A 157 -3.60 -7.29 -6.24
C MET A 157 -5.04 -7.77 -6.00
N ASP A 158 -5.61 -7.45 -4.84
CA ASP A 158 -7.01 -7.76 -4.52
C ASP A 158 -7.97 -7.01 -5.44
N LYS A 159 -7.79 -5.68 -5.56
CA LYS A 159 -8.64 -4.81 -6.39
C LYS A 159 -8.70 -5.25 -7.85
N TYR A 160 -7.56 -5.65 -8.42
CA TYR A 160 -7.48 -6.10 -9.80
C TYR A 160 -7.64 -7.62 -9.95
N GLY A 161 -8.09 -8.32 -8.91
CA GLY A 161 -8.42 -9.74 -8.97
C GLY A 161 -7.24 -10.58 -9.46
N CYS A 162 -6.05 -10.29 -8.95
CA CYS A 162 -4.84 -11.03 -9.24
C CYS A 162 -4.96 -12.46 -8.70
N ASP A 163 -4.42 -13.43 -9.43
CA ASP A 163 -4.44 -14.82 -9.02
C ASP A 163 -3.29 -15.17 -8.07
N GLU A 164 -3.41 -16.34 -7.44
CA GLU A 164 -2.45 -16.87 -6.46
C GLU A 164 -1.01 -16.94 -6.99
N SER A 165 -0.82 -17.06 -8.31
CA SER A 165 0.53 -17.10 -8.89
C SER A 165 1.28 -15.79 -8.67
N LEU A 166 0.58 -14.65 -8.72
CA LEU A 166 1.18 -13.34 -8.46
C LEU A 166 1.44 -13.13 -6.96
N TYR A 167 0.56 -13.64 -6.09
CA TYR A 167 0.79 -13.67 -4.63
C TYR A 167 2.05 -14.46 -4.30
N GLU A 168 2.24 -15.63 -4.90
CA GLU A 168 3.47 -16.39 -4.70
C GLU A 168 4.71 -15.70 -5.26
N CYS A 169 4.59 -14.95 -6.35
CA CYS A 169 5.69 -14.10 -6.82
C CYS A 169 6.08 -13.07 -5.75
N LEU A 170 5.10 -12.37 -5.16
CA LEU A 170 5.36 -11.38 -4.10
C LEU A 170 6.01 -12.04 -2.88
N ARG A 171 5.50 -13.18 -2.43
CA ARG A 171 6.07 -13.94 -1.30
C ARG A 171 7.52 -14.34 -1.55
N CYS A 172 7.86 -14.77 -2.77
CA CYS A 172 9.23 -15.07 -3.15
C CYS A 172 10.14 -13.84 -3.10
N GLN A 173 9.65 -12.67 -3.53
CA GLN A 173 10.41 -11.42 -3.45
C GLN A 173 10.60 -10.97 -2.00
N ILE A 174 9.56 -11.06 -1.17
CA ILE A 174 9.65 -10.79 0.28
C ILE A 174 10.74 -11.66 0.90
N LYS A 175 10.69 -12.97 0.67
CA LYS A 175 11.69 -13.91 1.18
C LYS A 175 13.11 -13.56 0.71
N PHE A 176 13.27 -13.14 -0.54
CA PHE A 176 14.56 -12.74 -1.08
C PHE A 176 15.11 -11.48 -0.40
N MET A 177 14.26 -10.45 -0.22
CA MET A 177 14.65 -9.19 0.43
C MET A 177 15.03 -9.36 1.90
N THR A 178 14.24 -10.15 2.64
CA THR A 178 14.43 -10.34 4.07
C THR A 178 15.55 -11.33 4.39
N GLY A 179 15.90 -12.20 3.44
CA GLY A 179 16.80 -13.33 3.68
C GLY A 179 16.27 -14.22 4.79
N GLU A 180 17.15 -14.60 5.72
CA GLU A 180 16.82 -15.45 6.88
C GLU A 180 16.18 -14.68 8.05
N LYS A 181 15.70 -13.45 7.86
CA LYS A 181 15.06 -12.66 8.93
C LYS A 181 13.57 -12.98 9.03
N GLU A 182 13.21 -14.00 9.79
CA GLU A 182 11.82 -14.48 9.86
C GLU A 182 10.85 -13.41 10.39
N TRP A 183 11.27 -12.62 11.38
CA TRP A 183 10.43 -11.54 11.91
C TRP A 183 10.14 -10.45 10.88
N GLU A 184 11.08 -10.13 10.00
CA GLU A 184 10.86 -9.13 8.96
C GLU A 184 9.85 -9.66 7.92
N MET A 185 9.94 -10.94 7.56
CA MET A 185 8.92 -11.58 6.71
C MET A 185 7.54 -11.59 7.37
N PHE A 186 7.49 -11.92 8.67
CA PHE A 186 6.23 -11.98 9.42
C PHE A 186 5.56 -10.60 9.52
N ILE A 187 6.37 -9.55 9.72
CA ILE A 187 5.90 -8.16 9.70
C ILE A 187 5.35 -7.80 8.33
N MET A 188 6.09 -8.05 7.24
CA MET A 188 5.61 -7.76 5.88
C MET A 188 4.31 -8.52 5.55
N ALA A 189 4.20 -9.78 5.96
CA ALA A 189 2.97 -10.57 5.82
C ALA A 189 1.79 -9.93 6.55
N SER A 190 2.01 -9.40 7.77
CA SER A 190 0.95 -8.77 8.57
C SER A 190 0.35 -7.51 7.93
N HIS A 191 1.16 -6.70 7.24
CA HIS A 191 0.71 -5.49 6.53
C HIS A 191 -0.10 -5.83 5.28
N GLY A 192 0.19 -6.97 4.64
CA GLY A 192 -0.59 -7.50 3.54
C GLY A 192 -1.80 -8.35 3.92
N ASN A 193 -1.96 -8.63 5.22
CA ASN A 193 -2.81 -9.69 5.74
C ASN A 193 -2.59 -11.05 5.02
N ASP A 194 -1.36 -11.34 4.60
CA ASP A 194 -1.01 -12.56 3.89
C ASP A 194 -0.82 -13.71 4.87
N ARG A 195 -1.94 -14.35 5.22
CA ARG A 195 -1.98 -15.44 6.18
C ARG A 195 -1.19 -16.67 5.74
N VAL A 196 -1.07 -16.90 4.42
CA VAL A 196 -0.25 -17.99 3.85
C VAL A 196 1.23 -17.77 4.16
N LEU A 197 1.75 -16.57 3.87
CA LEU A 197 3.14 -16.24 4.20
C LEU A 197 3.36 -16.23 5.72
N GLY A 198 2.45 -15.61 6.48
CA GLY A 198 2.54 -15.57 7.94
C GLY A 198 2.62 -16.96 8.57
N SER A 199 1.73 -17.87 8.17
CA SER A 199 1.72 -19.26 8.64
C SER A 199 3.02 -19.98 8.31
N ARG A 200 3.51 -19.89 7.07
CA ARG A 200 4.78 -20.51 6.63
C ARG A 200 5.98 -20.00 7.44
N VAL A 201 6.06 -18.68 7.64
CA VAL A 201 7.13 -18.06 8.41
C VAL A 201 7.08 -18.51 9.86
N LEU A 202 5.89 -18.48 10.47
CA LEU A 202 5.67 -18.88 11.86
C LEU A 202 6.02 -20.35 12.11
N GLN A 203 5.65 -21.25 11.20
CA GLN A 203 6.01 -22.67 11.26
C GLN A 203 7.53 -22.86 11.23
N SER A 204 8.25 -22.10 10.40
CA SER A 204 9.71 -22.17 10.29
C SER A 204 10.47 -21.51 11.46
N MET A 205 9.88 -20.52 12.13
CA MET A 205 10.55 -19.71 13.14
C MET A 205 10.69 -20.47 14.47
N SER A 206 11.89 -20.69 14.98
CA SER A 206 12.06 -21.34 16.31
C SER A 206 11.55 -20.45 17.46
N ASN A 207 11.21 -21.05 18.61
CA ASN A 207 10.88 -20.28 19.82
C ASN A 207 12.00 -19.31 20.22
N ASN A 208 13.27 -19.73 20.07
CA ASN A 208 14.43 -18.87 20.33
C ASN A 208 14.46 -17.66 19.39
N ALA A 209 14.17 -17.85 18.10
CA ALA A 209 14.10 -16.76 17.14
C ALA A 209 12.92 -15.82 17.42
N PHE A 210 11.76 -16.39 17.77
CA PHE A 210 10.55 -15.64 18.08
C PHE A 210 10.74 -14.74 19.33
N PHE A 211 11.23 -15.33 20.44
CA PHE A 211 11.45 -14.63 21.71
C PHE A 211 12.83 -13.96 21.84
N ALA A 212 13.67 -14.01 20.80
CA ALA A 212 14.93 -13.27 20.79
C ALA A 212 14.68 -11.79 21.10
N GLY A 213 15.65 -11.13 21.74
CA GLY A 213 15.52 -9.75 22.21
C GLY A 213 14.89 -8.80 21.18
N GLY A 214 14.06 -7.87 21.66
CA GLY A 214 13.26 -6.98 20.80
C GLY A 214 11.85 -7.47 20.47
N PHE A 215 11.33 -8.50 21.16
CA PHE A 215 9.96 -9.00 20.94
C PHE A 215 8.90 -7.88 20.96
N ALA A 216 8.87 -7.04 22.00
CA ALA A 216 7.90 -5.94 22.11
C ALA A 216 7.98 -4.97 20.92
N SER A 217 9.19 -4.53 20.56
CA SER A 217 9.40 -3.65 19.39
C SER A 217 9.02 -4.28 18.06
N ARG A 218 9.04 -5.63 17.94
CA ARG A 218 8.60 -6.33 16.73
C ARG A 218 7.09 -6.50 16.70
N LEU A 219 6.48 -6.76 17.87
CA LEU A 219 5.03 -6.82 18.03
C LEU A 219 4.37 -5.48 17.64
N GLU A 220 4.96 -4.35 18.05
CA GLU A 220 4.53 -2.98 17.69
C GLU A 220 4.60 -2.68 16.19
N ARG A 221 5.35 -3.47 15.42
CA ARG A 221 5.49 -3.28 13.96
C ARG A 221 4.50 -4.11 13.14
N LEU A 222 3.76 -5.03 13.78
CA LEU A 222 2.70 -5.79 13.12
C LEU A 222 1.47 -4.90 12.90
N SER A 223 0.63 -5.27 11.93
CA SER A 223 -0.71 -4.70 11.84
C SER A 223 -1.52 -5.02 13.10
N ASP A 224 -2.45 -4.14 13.48
CA ASP A 224 -3.16 -4.20 14.76
C ASP A 224 -3.82 -5.57 15.03
N SER A 225 -4.44 -6.16 14.00
CA SER A 225 -5.12 -7.46 14.13
C SER A 225 -4.14 -8.61 14.36
N TRP A 226 -2.97 -8.58 13.70
CA TRP A 226 -1.92 -9.57 13.89
C TRP A 226 -1.21 -9.38 15.23
N ALA A 227 -0.92 -8.14 15.63
CA ALA A 227 -0.35 -7.82 16.93
C ALA A 227 -1.24 -8.34 18.08
N LEU A 228 -2.55 -8.11 17.98
CA LEU A 228 -3.51 -8.58 18.97
C LEU A 228 -3.60 -10.11 19.01
N ALA A 229 -3.61 -10.76 17.86
CA ALA A 229 -3.64 -12.23 17.78
C ALA A 229 -2.38 -12.85 18.40
N VAL A 230 -1.21 -12.33 18.05
CA VAL A 230 0.07 -12.77 18.65
C VAL A 230 0.08 -12.51 20.15
N TYR A 231 -0.37 -11.34 20.59
CA TYR A 231 -0.46 -11.00 22.01
C TYR A 231 -1.33 -12.00 22.76
N HIS A 232 -2.52 -12.32 22.26
CA HIS A 232 -3.42 -13.29 22.90
C HIS A 232 -2.89 -14.73 22.89
N ALA A 233 -2.12 -15.12 21.88
CA ALA A 233 -1.52 -16.45 21.84
C ALA A 233 -0.33 -16.58 22.81
N VAL A 234 0.48 -15.53 22.91
CA VAL A 234 1.69 -15.50 23.74
C VAL A 234 1.36 -15.26 25.20
N PHE A 235 0.45 -14.33 25.50
CA PHE A 235 0.07 -13.98 26.86
C PHE A 235 -1.26 -14.61 27.21
N ASN A 236 -1.27 -15.38 28.30
CA ASN A 236 -2.43 -16.13 28.75
C ASN A 236 -3.67 -15.22 28.88
N LYS A 237 -4.85 -15.69 28.45
CA LYS A 237 -6.12 -14.91 28.52
C LYS A 237 -6.50 -14.52 29.95
N ASP A 238 -6.05 -15.29 30.94
CA ASP A 238 -6.28 -15.06 32.36
C ASP A 238 -5.12 -14.26 32.99
N ILE A 239 -4.93 -13.01 32.58
CA ILE A 239 -4.27 -12.06 33.49
C ILE A 239 -5.27 -11.81 34.61
N ASN A 240 -5.22 -12.64 35.65
CA ASN A 240 -6.03 -12.44 36.84
C ASN A 240 -5.49 -11.19 37.57
N TRP A 241 -6.07 -10.02 37.27
CA TRP A 241 -5.72 -8.72 37.86
C TRP A 241 -5.90 -8.69 39.39
N GLU A 242 -6.53 -9.69 39.99
CA GLU A 242 -6.58 -9.85 41.45
C GLU A 242 -5.20 -10.06 42.08
N LEU A 243 -4.23 -10.64 41.34
CA LEU A 243 -2.84 -10.77 41.80
C LEU A 243 -2.08 -9.44 41.83
N THR A 244 -2.59 -8.37 41.22
CA THR A 244 -1.94 -7.06 41.21
C THR A 244 -2.13 -6.31 42.53
N VAL A 245 -3.19 -6.63 43.30
CA VAL A 245 -3.52 -5.98 44.58
C VAL A 245 -2.65 -6.53 45.72
N GLU A 246 -2.41 -7.83 45.79
CA GLU A 246 -1.45 -8.40 46.76
C GLU A 246 0.00 -7.97 46.47
N TYR A 247 0.33 -7.72 45.19
CA TYR A 247 1.66 -7.32 44.77
C TYR A 247 2.03 -5.87 45.16
N GLN A 248 1.04 -4.96 45.16
CA GLN A 248 1.25 -3.58 45.63
C GLN A 248 1.55 -3.50 47.13
N VAL A 249 1.02 -4.41 47.94
CA VAL A 249 1.30 -4.48 49.39
C VAL A 249 2.70 -5.02 49.68
N LEU A 250 3.22 -5.94 48.85
CA LEU A 250 4.57 -6.53 49.01
C LEU A 250 5.70 -5.68 48.42
N CYS A 251 5.42 -4.86 47.39
CA CYS A 251 6.43 -4.04 46.71
C CYS A 251 6.90 -2.79 47.50
N HIS A 252 6.31 -2.50 48.66
CA HIS A 252 6.77 -1.41 49.54
C HIS A 252 7.89 -1.81 50.50
N GLN A 253 8.37 -3.07 50.52
CA GLN A 253 9.35 -3.49 51.52
C GLN A 253 10.65 -4.14 51.04
N LEU A 254 10.88 -4.48 49.76
CA LEU A 254 12.16 -5.13 49.33
C LEU A 254 12.61 -4.81 47.88
N PRO A 255 13.91 -5.00 47.55
CA PRO A 255 14.55 -4.39 46.38
C PRO A 255 14.11 -4.97 45.04
N ARG A 256 14.10 -4.08 44.05
CA ARG A 256 13.86 -4.26 42.61
C ARG A 256 14.26 -5.63 42.04
N TYR A 257 13.38 -6.62 42.08
CA TYR A 257 13.18 -7.67 41.06
C TYR A 257 11.90 -8.45 41.42
N PRO A 258 10.99 -8.72 40.46
CA PRO A 258 9.81 -9.55 40.74
C PRO A 258 10.18 -10.99 41.09
N PRO A 259 9.54 -11.62 42.10
CA PRO A 259 9.70 -13.05 42.40
C PRO A 259 8.80 -13.95 41.53
N VAL A 260 8.00 -13.38 40.62
CA VAL A 260 7.15 -14.15 39.70
C VAL A 260 7.86 -14.24 38.35
N GLY A 261 8.39 -15.42 38.03
CA GLY A 261 9.08 -15.65 36.77
C GLY A 261 8.20 -15.32 35.55
N PRO A 262 8.78 -14.79 34.45
CA PRO A 262 8.07 -14.52 33.19
C PRO A 262 7.26 -15.71 32.66
N SER A 263 7.66 -16.93 33.03
CA SER A 263 7.03 -18.19 32.61
C SER A 263 5.59 -18.40 33.09
N LYS A 264 5.08 -17.65 34.07
CA LYS A 264 3.69 -17.80 34.51
C LYS A 264 2.66 -17.12 33.61
N TYR A 265 3.09 -16.15 32.80
CA TYR A 265 2.20 -15.35 31.95
C TYR A 265 2.39 -15.64 30.46
N ILE A 266 3.55 -16.18 30.09
CA ILE A 266 3.90 -16.50 28.71
C ILE A 266 3.61 -17.97 28.45
N ASN A 267 2.77 -18.24 27.46
CA ASN A 267 2.44 -19.56 26.95
C ASN A 267 3.58 -20.12 26.08
N PHE A 268 4.75 -20.36 26.66
CA PHE A 268 5.96 -20.77 25.89
C PHE A 268 5.78 -22.07 25.11
N ASP A 269 4.95 -22.99 25.61
CA ASP A 269 4.84 -24.34 25.07
C ASP A 269 3.78 -24.47 23.96
N SER A 270 2.71 -23.68 24.01
CA SER A 270 1.58 -23.81 23.07
C SER A 270 1.26 -22.55 22.26
N TRP A 271 1.87 -21.38 22.51
CA TRP A 271 1.51 -20.13 21.82
C TRP A 271 1.49 -20.26 20.29
N LYS A 272 2.45 -21.01 19.72
CA LYS A 272 2.55 -21.17 18.28
C LYS A 272 1.40 -22.00 17.73
N ASP A 273 1.15 -23.15 18.37
CA ASP A 273 0.08 -24.07 17.94
C ASP A 273 -1.28 -23.40 18.12
N ASP A 274 -1.48 -22.66 19.21
CA ASP A 274 -2.70 -21.88 19.46
C ASP A 274 -2.87 -20.79 18.39
N LEU A 275 -1.81 -20.05 18.04
CA LEU A 275 -1.87 -19.01 17.02
C LEU A 275 -2.18 -19.60 15.63
N LEU A 276 -1.54 -20.71 15.28
CA LEU A 276 -1.79 -21.43 14.02
C LEU A 276 -3.23 -21.96 13.97
N ALA A 277 -3.72 -22.57 15.05
CA ALA A 277 -5.05 -23.18 15.11
C ALA A 277 -6.19 -22.16 15.21
N THR A 278 -5.92 -20.92 15.62
CA THR A 278 -6.96 -19.89 15.77
C THR A 278 -6.90 -18.83 14.69
N PHE A 279 -5.75 -18.19 14.49
CA PHE A 279 -5.62 -17.04 13.60
C PHE A 279 -5.31 -17.43 12.16
N PHE A 280 -4.68 -18.58 11.95
CA PHE A 280 -4.28 -19.11 10.64
C PHE A 280 -5.05 -20.38 10.23
N ALA A 281 -6.20 -20.66 10.86
CA ALA A 281 -6.94 -21.90 10.67
C ALA A 281 -7.54 -22.10 9.27
N ASP A 282 -7.72 -21.00 8.54
CA ASP A 282 -8.31 -20.91 7.21
C ASP A 282 -7.29 -20.99 6.06
N VAL A 283 -6.03 -21.24 6.41
CA VAL A 283 -4.89 -21.37 5.50
C VAL A 283 -4.43 -22.81 5.41
#